data_AF-A0A553MR71-F1
#
_entry.id   AF-A0A553MR71-F1
#
_cell.length_a   1.000
_cell.length_b   1.000
_cell.length_c   1.000
_cell.angle_alpha   90.00
_cell.angle_beta   90.00
_cell.angle_gamma   90.00
#
_symmetry.space_group_name_H-M   'P 1'
#
loop_
_entity.id
_entity.type
_entity.pdbx_description
1 polymer ?
#
loop_
_entity_poly.entity_id
_entity_poly.type
_entity_poly.pdbx_seq_one_letter_code
_entity_poly.pdbx_strand_id
1 'polypeptide(L)'
;MSRNFYYITLLRDPVSRYLSEWKHVQRGATWKTALHMCDGHPPTPDELPACYSSEDWTGVTLEEFMSCPSNLASNRQTRMLADLSLVGCYNLSSMSQEKRGQMLLHSAKRNLRSMAFFGLTEFQRKTQYLFERTFGLHFIAEFTQINGTRAAGVFVAPSIRKHIEELNSLDMQLYEYARELFLHRVQYCRYQERQEEKKRRREQRRTMKQQKSPKDTEEGEGQKSARYGKVELSSGVTEDYSSQVVRW
;
A
#
# COMPACT_ATOMS: atom_id res chain seq x y z
N MET A 1 -22.76 -21.45 10.33
CA MET A 1 -22.18 -20.11 10.04
C MET A 1 -20.91 -20.31 9.23
N SER A 2 -20.80 -19.72 8.05
CA SER A 2 -19.55 -19.70 7.28
C SER A 2 -18.57 -18.71 7.93
N ARG A 3 -17.32 -19.13 8.15
CA ARG A 3 -16.28 -18.24 8.69
C ARG A 3 -15.80 -17.29 7.59
N ASN A 4 -15.78 -15.99 7.89
CA ASN A 4 -15.26 -14.96 6.97
C ASN A 4 -13.75 -14.82 7.16
N PHE A 5 -13.00 -14.88 6.05
CA PHE A 5 -11.55 -14.67 6.03
C PHE A 5 -11.23 -13.41 5.23
N TYR A 6 -10.55 -12.45 5.87
CA TYR A 6 -10.14 -11.20 5.25
C TYR A 6 -8.64 -11.21 5.00
N TYR A 7 -8.25 -11.51 3.77
CA TYR A 7 -6.83 -11.51 3.37
C TYR A 7 -6.32 -10.08 3.24
N ILE A 8 -5.12 -9.85 3.77
CA ILE A 8 -4.38 -8.58 3.66
C ILE A 8 -2.93 -8.83 3.27
N THR A 9 -2.28 -7.85 2.63
CA THR A 9 -0.84 -7.93 2.31
C THR A 9 -0.18 -6.56 2.21
N LEU A 10 1.15 -6.55 2.10
CA LEU A 10 1.95 -5.36 1.80
C LEU A 10 2.82 -5.63 0.58
N LEU A 11 2.92 -4.64 -0.29
CA LEU A 11 3.82 -4.66 -1.45
C LEU A 11 4.90 -3.59 -1.32
N ARG A 12 5.95 -3.76 -2.12
CA ARG A 12 7.09 -2.85 -2.21
C ARG A 12 7.59 -2.79 -3.65
N ASP A 13 8.17 -1.66 -4.01
CA ASP A 13 8.90 -1.46 -5.25
C ASP A 13 9.83 -2.66 -5.51
N PRO A 14 9.73 -3.33 -6.68
CA PRO A 14 10.40 -4.61 -6.90
C PRO A 14 11.93 -4.53 -6.81
N VAL A 15 12.55 -3.46 -7.29
CA VAL A 15 14.00 -3.27 -7.20
C VAL A 15 14.42 -3.14 -5.75
N SER A 16 13.75 -2.25 -5.00
CA SER A 16 14.00 -2.04 -3.57
C SER A 16 13.78 -3.31 -2.74
N ARG A 17 12.72 -4.07 -3.07
CA ARG A 17 12.40 -5.35 -2.44
C ARG A 17 13.46 -6.42 -2.74
N TYR A 18 13.87 -6.55 -3.99
CA TYR A 18 14.88 -7.52 -4.42
C TYR A 18 16.23 -7.26 -3.75
N LEU A 19 16.71 -6.01 -3.75
CA LEU A 19 17.94 -5.62 -3.06
C LEU A 19 17.87 -5.84 -1.54
N SER A 20 16.71 -5.56 -0.94
CA SER A 20 16.49 -5.81 0.48
C SER A 20 16.57 -7.30 0.82
N GLU A 21 16.06 -8.15 -0.07
CA GLU A 21 16.13 -9.61 0.08
C GLU A 21 17.55 -10.12 -0.12
N TRP A 22 18.26 -9.68 -1.15
CA TRP A 22 19.68 -10.00 -1.35
C TRP A 22 20.48 -9.69 -0.09
N LYS A 23 20.35 -8.48 0.48
CA LYS A 23 21.02 -8.13 1.73
C LYS A 23 20.61 -8.99 2.93
N HIS A 24 19.43 -9.61 2.90
CA HIS A 24 18.98 -10.56 3.93
C HIS A 24 19.62 -11.93 3.74
N VAL A 25 19.66 -12.40 2.50
CA VAL A 25 20.28 -13.67 2.13
C VAL A 25 21.79 -13.63 2.38
N GLN A 26 22.45 -12.53 2.01
CA GLN A 26 23.87 -12.29 2.24
C GLN A 26 24.29 -12.42 3.73
N ARG A 27 23.35 -12.28 4.67
CA ARG A 27 23.58 -12.43 6.12
C ARG A 27 22.95 -13.70 6.73
N GLY A 28 22.61 -14.69 5.91
CA GLY A 28 22.18 -16.02 6.34
C GLY A 28 20.69 -16.34 6.23
N ALA A 29 19.85 -15.46 5.69
CA ALA A 29 18.45 -15.82 5.46
C ALA A 29 18.29 -16.78 4.28
N THR A 30 17.51 -17.84 4.50
CA THR A 30 17.21 -18.84 3.46
C THR A 30 15.72 -19.08 3.27
N TRP A 31 14.93 -18.97 4.35
CA TRP A 31 13.55 -19.46 4.43
C TRP A 31 13.39 -20.92 3.99
N LYS A 32 14.43 -21.75 4.18
CA LYS A 32 14.48 -23.15 3.70
C LYS A 32 13.42 -24.08 4.28
N THR A 33 12.73 -23.69 5.35
CA THR A 33 11.62 -24.43 5.96
C THR A 33 10.25 -24.09 5.34
N ALA A 34 10.19 -23.20 4.35
CA ALA A 34 8.95 -22.90 3.64
C ALA A 34 8.47 -24.13 2.85
N LEU A 35 7.22 -24.53 3.09
CA LEU A 35 6.67 -25.77 2.53
C LEU A 35 6.41 -25.71 1.02
N HIS A 36 6.13 -24.52 0.49
CA HIS A 36 5.79 -24.33 -0.93
C HIS A 36 4.64 -25.24 -1.44
N MET A 37 3.66 -25.51 -0.57
CA MET A 37 2.51 -26.36 -0.91
C MET A 37 1.74 -25.84 -2.12
N CYS A 38 1.54 -26.69 -3.11
CA CYS A 38 0.69 -26.47 -4.27
C CYS A 38 0.07 -27.81 -4.67
N ASP A 39 -1.22 -27.83 -5.01
CA ASP A 39 -1.97 -29.04 -5.35
C ASP A 39 -1.78 -30.22 -4.36
N GLY A 40 -1.62 -29.89 -3.07
CA GLY A 40 -1.55 -30.87 -1.99
C GLY A 40 -0.15 -31.45 -1.72
N HIS A 41 0.91 -31.01 -2.39
CA HIS A 41 2.28 -31.48 -2.12
C HIS A 41 3.33 -30.34 -2.18
N PRO A 42 4.50 -30.51 -1.54
CA PRO A 42 5.65 -29.62 -1.75
C PRO A 42 6.35 -29.92 -3.10
N PRO A 43 7.09 -28.95 -3.68
CA PRO A 43 7.88 -29.19 -4.88
C PRO A 43 9.03 -30.16 -4.59
N THR A 44 9.43 -30.91 -5.61
CA THR A 44 10.65 -31.73 -5.58
C THR A 44 11.91 -30.85 -5.69
N PRO A 45 13.09 -31.36 -5.29
CA PRO A 45 14.36 -30.65 -5.50
C PRO A 45 14.65 -30.32 -6.97
N ASP A 46 14.15 -31.12 -7.91
CA ASP A 46 14.31 -30.88 -9.35
C ASP A 46 13.39 -29.75 -9.85
N GLU A 47 12.18 -29.63 -9.30
CA GLU A 47 11.25 -28.53 -9.60
C GLU A 47 11.68 -27.22 -8.96
N LEU A 48 12.37 -27.29 -7.82
CA LEU A 48 12.84 -26.11 -7.09
C LEU A 48 14.26 -26.31 -6.53
N PRO A 49 15.29 -26.24 -7.41
CA PRO A 49 16.67 -26.44 -6.99
C PRO A 49 17.19 -25.25 -6.17
N ALA A 50 18.00 -25.53 -5.16
CA ALA A 50 18.63 -24.51 -4.32
C ALA A 50 19.69 -23.74 -5.12
N CYS A 51 19.83 -22.44 -4.82
CA CYS A 51 20.88 -21.59 -5.38
C CYS A 51 22.24 -21.71 -4.66
N TYR A 52 22.31 -22.51 -3.59
CA TYR A 52 23.47 -22.66 -2.74
C TYR A 52 23.63 -24.13 -2.35
N SER A 53 24.89 -24.56 -2.17
CA SER A 53 25.25 -25.93 -1.79
C SER A 53 25.57 -26.09 -0.31
N SER A 54 25.82 -24.99 0.39
CA SER A 54 26.10 -24.92 1.84
C SER A 54 24.81 -24.88 2.68
N GLU A 55 24.94 -24.69 3.99
CA GLU A 55 23.78 -24.57 4.89
C GLU A 55 22.86 -23.37 4.56
N ASP A 56 23.48 -22.29 4.08
CA ASP A 56 22.86 -21.05 3.65
C ASP A 56 23.63 -20.42 2.47
N TRP A 57 23.25 -19.19 2.11
CA TRP A 57 23.88 -18.41 1.04
C TRP A 57 24.57 -17.15 1.61
N THR A 58 25.18 -17.27 2.80
CA THR A 58 25.90 -16.19 3.46
C THR A 58 27.07 -15.70 2.59
N GLY A 59 27.26 -14.37 2.55
CA GLY A 59 28.34 -13.75 1.78
C GLY A 59 28.05 -13.58 0.28
N VAL A 60 26.94 -14.12 -0.24
CA VAL A 60 26.60 -14.03 -1.68
C VAL A 60 26.69 -12.60 -2.22
N THR A 61 27.39 -12.44 -3.34
CA THR A 61 27.47 -11.16 -4.06
C THR A 61 26.16 -10.84 -4.77
N LEU A 62 25.95 -9.58 -5.17
CA LEU A 62 24.74 -9.25 -5.94
C LEU A 62 24.73 -9.95 -7.29
N GLU A 63 25.90 -10.12 -7.92
CA GLU A 63 26.06 -10.81 -9.20
C GLU A 63 25.62 -12.27 -9.08
N GLU A 64 26.20 -13.05 -8.17
CA GLU A 64 25.82 -14.45 -7.94
C GLU A 64 24.33 -14.58 -7.59
N PHE A 65 23.79 -13.65 -6.81
CA PHE A 65 22.38 -13.62 -6.45
C PHE A 65 21.47 -13.43 -7.67
N MET A 66 21.87 -12.60 -8.64
CA MET A 66 21.14 -12.39 -9.90
C MET A 66 21.34 -13.54 -10.89
N SER A 67 22.49 -14.22 -10.86
CA SER A 67 22.84 -15.27 -11.81
C SER A 67 22.09 -16.59 -11.58
N CYS A 68 21.57 -16.85 -10.38
CA CYS A 68 20.86 -18.10 -10.11
C CYS A 68 19.46 -18.14 -10.77
N PRO A 69 19.18 -19.06 -11.72
CA PRO A 69 17.89 -19.11 -12.41
C PRO A 69 16.71 -19.51 -11.51
N SER A 70 16.95 -20.30 -10.47
CA SER A 70 15.92 -20.75 -9.51
C SER A 70 15.74 -19.82 -8.31
N ASN A 71 16.35 -18.63 -8.33
CA ASN A 71 16.25 -17.70 -7.21
C ASN A 71 14.80 -17.24 -6.98
N LEU A 72 14.23 -17.67 -5.85
CA LEU A 72 12.88 -17.32 -5.43
C LEU A 72 12.68 -15.82 -5.16
N ALA A 73 13.74 -15.02 -5.12
CA ALA A 73 13.64 -13.57 -5.09
C ALA A 73 13.00 -13.02 -6.38
N SER A 74 13.26 -13.64 -7.53
CA SER A 74 12.72 -13.18 -8.82
C SER A 74 11.20 -13.34 -8.87
N ASN A 75 10.51 -12.24 -9.20
CA ASN A 75 9.04 -12.17 -9.30
C ASN A 75 8.32 -12.71 -8.05
N ARG A 76 8.90 -12.50 -6.86
CA ARG A 76 8.37 -13.03 -5.59
C ARG A 76 6.94 -12.57 -5.32
N GLN A 77 6.63 -11.29 -5.51
CA GLN A 77 5.31 -10.75 -5.17
C GLN A 77 4.23 -11.37 -6.07
N THR A 78 4.51 -11.48 -7.37
CA THR A 78 3.62 -12.12 -8.34
C THR A 78 3.43 -13.59 -8.02
N ARG A 79 4.52 -14.35 -7.80
CA ARG A 79 4.45 -15.78 -7.48
C ARG A 79 3.66 -16.05 -6.19
N MET A 80 3.86 -15.24 -5.15
CA MET A 80 3.21 -15.43 -3.85
C MET A 80 1.75 -14.96 -3.81
N LEU A 81 1.31 -14.12 -4.75
CA LEU A 81 -0.08 -13.66 -4.85
C LEU A 81 -0.89 -14.42 -5.87
N ALA A 82 -0.25 -15.08 -6.83
CA ALA A 82 -0.92 -15.89 -7.84
C ALA A 82 -1.37 -17.23 -7.27
N ASP A 83 -2.44 -17.77 -7.87
CA ASP A 83 -2.76 -19.19 -7.80
C ASP A 83 -1.80 -19.97 -8.71
N LEU A 84 -0.92 -20.76 -8.12
CA LEU A 84 0.12 -21.52 -8.84
C LEU A 84 -0.43 -22.79 -9.51
N SER A 85 -1.59 -23.31 -9.08
CA SER A 85 -2.22 -24.49 -9.71
C SER A 85 -2.52 -24.24 -11.19
N LEU A 86 -2.86 -22.99 -11.54
CA LEU A 86 -3.14 -22.53 -12.90
C LEU A 86 -1.98 -22.75 -13.88
N VAL A 87 -0.76 -22.89 -13.37
CA VAL A 87 0.45 -23.03 -14.18
C VAL A 87 1.21 -24.33 -13.92
N GLY A 88 0.54 -25.33 -13.32
CA GLY A 88 1.19 -26.60 -12.97
C GLY A 88 2.19 -26.45 -11.83
N CYS A 89 1.87 -25.62 -10.83
CA CYS A 89 2.68 -25.42 -9.64
C CYS A 89 4.13 -25.02 -9.97
N TYR A 90 5.12 -25.76 -9.49
CA TYR A 90 6.54 -25.49 -9.70
C TYR A 90 7.11 -26.19 -10.94
N ASN A 91 6.32 -27.00 -11.65
CA ASN A 91 6.74 -27.62 -12.90
C ASN A 91 6.80 -26.58 -14.03
N LEU A 92 8.02 -26.17 -14.38
CA LEU A 92 8.29 -25.17 -15.41
C LEU A 92 8.13 -25.72 -16.84
N SER A 93 8.12 -27.04 -17.03
CA SER A 93 8.01 -27.69 -18.35
C SER A 93 6.57 -27.80 -18.85
N SER A 94 5.58 -27.46 -18.03
CA SER A 94 4.16 -27.57 -18.37
C SER A 94 3.70 -26.61 -19.48
N MET A 95 4.39 -25.47 -19.66
CA MET A 95 4.07 -24.46 -20.67
C MET A 95 5.24 -23.50 -20.89
N SER A 96 5.16 -22.66 -21.93
CA SER A 96 6.17 -21.63 -22.19
C SER A 96 6.25 -20.61 -21.05
N GLN A 97 7.45 -20.08 -20.81
CA GLN A 97 7.70 -19.08 -19.77
C GLN A 97 6.84 -17.82 -19.95
N GLU A 98 6.62 -17.39 -21.20
CA GLU A 98 5.78 -16.24 -21.52
C GLU A 98 4.32 -16.46 -21.11
N LYS A 99 3.72 -17.59 -21.52
CA LYS A 99 2.35 -17.94 -21.17
C LYS A 99 2.19 -18.10 -19.66
N ARG A 100 3.15 -18.77 -19.02
CA ARG A 100 3.20 -18.92 -17.56
C ARG A 100 3.23 -17.56 -16.86
N GLY A 101 4.09 -16.65 -17.30
CA GLY A 101 4.21 -15.30 -16.74
C GLY A 101 2.93 -14.49 -16.86
N GLN A 102 2.26 -14.53 -18.02
CA GLN A 102 0.97 -13.85 -18.24
C GLN A 102 -0.13 -14.37 -17.30
N MET A 103 -0.23 -15.69 -17.15
CA MET A 103 -1.21 -16.33 -16.27
C MET A 103 -0.97 -15.99 -14.79
N LEU A 104 0.29 -16.04 -14.35
CA LEU A 104 0.68 -15.65 -12.99
C LEU A 104 0.35 -14.17 -12.71
N LEU A 105 0.72 -13.27 -13.62
CA LEU A 105 0.44 -11.84 -13.45
C LEU A 105 -1.07 -11.55 -13.39
N HIS A 106 -1.86 -12.17 -14.28
CA HIS A 106 -3.31 -12.01 -14.26
C HIS A 106 -3.92 -12.52 -12.94
N SER A 107 -3.48 -13.70 -12.49
CA SER A 107 -3.93 -14.31 -11.24
C SER A 107 -3.57 -13.44 -10.03
N ALA A 108 -2.32 -12.95 -9.95
CA ALA A 108 -1.85 -12.07 -8.88
C ALA A 108 -2.63 -10.75 -8.82
N LYS A 109 -2.88 -10.09 -9.96
CA LYS A 109 -3.69 -8.86 -10.03
C LYS A 109 -5.12 -9.11 -9.55
N ARG A 110 -5.74 -10.21 -9.99
CA ARG A 110 -7.10 -10.61 -9.57
C ARG A 110 -7.17 -10.83 -8.07
N ASN A 111 -6.25 -11.63 -7.53
CA ASN A 111 -6.21 -11.99 -6.12
C ASN A 111 -5.96 -10.75 -5.25
N LEU A 112 -4.95 -9.94 -5.59
CA LEU A 112 -4.65 -8.69 -4.89
C LEU A 112 -5.84 -7.73 -4.87
N ARG A 113 -6.53 -7.56 -6.00
CA ARG A 113 -7.73 -6.71 -6.07
C ARG A 113 -8.84 -7.22 -5.17
N SER A 114 -9.01 -8.53 -5.05
CA SER A 114 -10.06 -9.16 -4.24
C SER A 114 -9.76 -9.20 -2.74
N MET A 115 -8.51 -8.97 -2.33
CA MET A 115 -8.16 -8.87 -0.91
C MET A 115 -8.91 -7.71 -0.24
N ALA A 116 -9.23 -7.90 1.04
CA ALA A 116 -9.91 -6.89 1.83
C ALA A 116 -9.08 -5.60 1.87
N PHE A 117 -7.76 -5.74 2.02
CA PHE A 117 -6.84 -4.61 2.06
C PHE A 117 -5.47 -4.99 1.51
N PHE A 118 -4.77 -4.03 0.91
CA PHE A 118 -3.32 -4.11 0.77
C PHE A 118 -2.69 -2.72 0.92
N GLY A 119 -1.45 -2.70 1.38
CA GLY A 119 -0.67 -1.47 1.56
C GLY A 119 0.60 -1.45 0.73
N LEU A 120 1.20 -0.27 0.60
CA LEU A 120 2.48 -0.07 -0.07
C LEU A 120 3.50 0.50 0.93
N THR A 121 4.71 -0.05 0.89
CA THR A 121 5.78 0.26 1.85
C THR A 121 6.25 1.72 1.75
N GLU A 122 6.11 2.31 0.57
CA GLU A 122 6.46 3.68 0.18
C GLU A 122 5.42 4.71 0.66
N PHE A 123 4.25 4.27 1.14
CA PHE A 123 3.14 5.14 1.52
C PHE A 123 2.58 4.79 2.91
N GLN A 124 3.42 4.73 3.93
CA GLN A 124 3.05 4.28 5.29
C GLN A 124 1.80 4.96 5.86
N ARG A 125 1.70 6.30 5.76
CA ARG A 125 0.52 7.05 6.24
C ARG A 125 -0.76 6.78 5.46
N LYS A 126 -0.66 6.63 4.13
CA LYS A 126 -1.82 6.25 3.30
C LYS A 126 -2.24 4.81 3.55
N THR A 127 -1.27 3.92 3.81
CA THR A 127 -1.49 2.52 4.19
C THR A 127 -2.25 2.46 5.51
N GLN A 128 -1.82 3.22 6.54
CA GLN A 128 -2.55 3.37 7.80
C GLN A 128 -3.99 3.85 7.56
N TYR A 129 -4.15 4.99 6.87
CA TYR A 129 -5.46 5.58 6.59
C TYR A 129 -6.40 4.58 5.92
N LEU A 130 -5.96 3.92 4.85
CA LEU A 130 -6.80 3.00 4.11
C LEU A 130 -7.13 1.74 4.93
N PHE A 131 -6.22 1.24 5.77
CA PHE A 131 -6.49 0.11 6.67
C PHE A 131 -7.56 0.46 7.69
N GLU A 132 -7.40 1.59 8.38
CA GLU A 132 -8.35 2.11 9.37
C GLU A 132 -9.76 2.25 8.78
N ARG A 133 -9.85 2.82 7.57
CA ARG A 133 -11.13 2.98 6.86
C ARG A 133 -11.72 1.66 6.37
N THR A 134 -10.89 0.69 5.99
CA THR A 134 -11.36 -0.62 5.50
C THR A 134 -12.04 -1.41 6.61
N PHE A 135 -11.48 -1.36 7.83
CA PHE A 135 -11.94 -2.19 8.95
C PHE A 135 -12.69 -1.42 10.04
N GLY A 136 -12.80 -0.10 9.95
CA GLY A 136 -13.42 0.72 11.00
C GLY A 136 -12.62 0.71 12.30
N LEU A 137 -11.29 0.67 12.19
CA LEU A 137 -10.35 0.60 13.30
C LEU A 137 -9.45 1.85 13.32
N HIS A 138 -8.76 2.09 14.43
CA HIS A 138 -7.74 3.14 14.53
C HIS A 138 -6.48 2.61 15.20
N PHE A 139 -5.32 2.94 14.65
CA PHE A 139 -4.05 2.67 15.32
C PHE A 139 -3.80 3.71 16.41
N ILE A 140 -3.16 3.27 17.50
CA ILE A 140 -2.81 4.16 18.62
C ILE A 140 -1.72 5.16 18.19
N ALA A 141 -0.72 4.67 17.45
CA ALA A 141 0.41 5.45 16.97
C ALA A 141 0.34 5.63 15.45
N GLU A 142 0.75 6.82 15.02
CA GLU A 142 0.88 7.15 13.60
C GLU A 142 2.03 6.38 12.94
N PHE A 143 1.78 5.85 11.74
CA PHE A 143 2.81 5.18 10.96
C PHE A 143 3.84 6.20 10.46
N THR A 144 5.12 5.92 10.66
CA THR A 144 6.22 6.78 10.22
C THR A 144 6.87 6.22 8.95
N GLN A 145 7.13 7.08 7.97
CA GLN A 145 7.87 6.70 6.77
C GLN A 145 9.37 6.61 7.08
N ILE A 146 9.95 5.41 6.99
CA ILE A 146 11.39 5.18 7.17
C ILE A 146 11.99 4.78 5.82
N ASN A 147 12.55 5.77 5.11
CA ASN A 147 13.15 5.56 3.79
C ASN A 147 14.60 5.06 3.84
N GLY A 148 15.28 5.26 4.98
CA GLY A 148 16.65 4.77 5.25
C GLY A 148 16.71 3.25 5.44
N THR A 149 16.29 2.49 4.44
CA THR A 149 16.31 1.03 4.48
C THR A 149 17.67 0.49 4.01
N ARG A 150 18.00 -0.75 4.37
CA ARG A 150 19.23 -1.42 3.89
C ARG A 150 19.33 -1.44 2.36
N ALA A 151 18.21 -1.44 1.64
CA ALA A 151 18.17 -1.34 0.18
C ALA A 151 18.50 0.07 -0.32
N ALA A 152 18.06 1.13 0.38
CA ALA A 152 18.34 2.51 0.01
C ALA A 152 19.84 2.88 0.16
N GLY A 153 20.57 2.18 1.01
CA GLY A 153 22.02 2.32 1.16
C GLY A 153 22.86 1.58 0.10
N VAL A 154 22.23 0.81 -0.80
CA VAL A 154 22.94 0.14 -1.90
C VAL A 154 22.99 1.06 -3.10
N PHE A 155 24.19 1.51 -3.46
CA PHE A 155 24.40 2.14 -4.77
C PHE A 155 24.37 1.05 -5.85
N VAL A 156 23.49 1.22 -6.84
CA VAL A 156 23.33 0.28 -7.95
C VAL A 156 23.51 1.04 -9.25
N ALA A 157 24.46 0.60 -10.08
CA ALA A 157 24.67 1.18 -11.39
C ALA A 157 23.40 1.03 -12.27
N PRO A 158 23.10 1.96 -13.19
CA PRO A 158 21.90 1.90 -14.02
C PRO A 158 21.72 0.59 -14.79
N SER A 159 22.82 -0.01 -15.27
CA SER A 159 22.81 -1.31 -15.96
C SER A 159 22.35 -2.45 -15.05
N ILE A 160 22.86 -2.49 -13.82
CA ILE A 160 22.48 -3.50 -12.81
C ILE A 160 21.03 -3.30 -12.39
N ARG A 161 20.59 -2.05 -12.22
CA ARG A 161 19.18 -1.74 -11.92
C ARG A 161 18.27 -2.28 -13.01
N LYS A 162 18.58 -2.02 -14.28
CA LYS A 162 17.80 -2.52 -15.42
C LYS A 162 17.74 -4.05 -15.42
N HIS A 163 18.86 -4.71 -15.13
CA HIS A 163 18.88 -6.17 -15.04
C HIS A 163 17.98 -6.71 -13.90
N ILE A 164 17.96 -6.05 -12.74
CA ILE A 164 17.02 -6.40 -11.64
C ILE A 164 15.58 -6.19 -12.08
N GLU A 165 15.28 -5.10 -12.80
CA GLU A 165 13.94 -4.83 -13.35
C GLU A 165 13.50 -5.94 -14.33
N GLU A 166 14.41 -6.44 -15.18
CA GLU A 166 14.16 -7.56 -16.10
C GLU A 166 13.88 -8.87 -15.36
N LEU A 167 14.71 -9.22 -14.37
CA LEU A 167 14.52 -10.39 -13.49
C LEU A 167 13.18 -10.34 -12.73
N ASN A 168 12.69 -9.13 -12.44
CA ASN A 168 11.46 -8.87 -11.70
C ASN A 168 10.36 -8.26 -12.60
N SER A 169 10.37 -8.54 -13.90
CA SER A 169 9.48 -7.92 -14.88
C SER A 169 7.98 -8.12 -14.60
N LEU A 170 7.57 -9.25 -14.01
CA LEU A 170 6.17 -9.46 -13.60
C LEU A 170 5.85 -8.65 -12.35
N ASP A 171 6.77 -8.60 -11.38
CA ASP A 171 6.62 -7.77 -10.18
C ASP A 171 6.57 -6.29 -10.52
N MET A 172 7.31 -5.82 -11.53
CA MET A 172 7.23 -4.43 -12.04
C MET A 172 5.82 -4.11 -12.53
N GLN A 173 5.23 -5.00 -13.34
CA GLN A 173 3.87 -4.82 -13.85
C GLN A 173 2.79 -4.97 -12.77
N LEU A 174 3.00 -5.85 -11.79
CA LEU A 174 2.10 -6.03 -10.66
C LEU A 174 2.14 -4.80 -9.73
N TYR A 175 3.33 -4.29 -9.44
CA TYR A 175 3.52 -3.16 -8.56
C TYR A 175 2.97 -1.86 -9.15
N GLU A 176 3.15 -1.63 -10.45
CA GLU A 176 2.52 -0.49 -11.15
C GLU A 176 1.00 -0.54 -10.99
N TYR A 177 0.40 -1.68 -11.32
CA TYR A 177 -1.04 -1.91 -11.13
C TYR A 177 -1.50 -1.71 -9.69
N ALA A 178 -0.75 -2.27 -8.73
CA ALA A 178 -1.05 -2.15 -7.31
C ALA A 178 -1.00 -0.69 -6.85
N ARG A 179 -0.02 0.08 -7.34
CA ARG A 179 0.14 1.51 -7.04
C ARG A 179 -1.03 2.33 -7.53
N GLU A 180 -1.44 2.16 -8.78
CA GLU A 180 -2.60 2.85 -9.34
C GLU A 180 -3.88 2.51 -8.55
N LEU A 181 -4.14 1.22 -8.33
CA LEU A 181 -5.30 0.75 -7.59
C LEU A 181 -5.32 1.28 -6.14
N PHE A 182 -4.17 1.25 -5.46
CA PHE A 182 -4.02 1.75 -4.09
C PHE A 182 -4.32 3.24 -3.99
N LEU A 183 -3.70 4.06 -4.86
CA LEU A 183 -3.91 5.50 -4.86
C LEU A 183 -5.36 5.85 -5.21
N HIS A 184 -5.98 5.12 -6.14
CA HIS A 184 -7.40 5.27 -6.44
C HIS A 184 -8.28 4.94 -5.22
N ARG A 185 -8.02 3.84 -4.51
CA ARG A 185 -8.76 3.47 -3.27
C ARG A 185 -8.64 4.56 -2.20
N VAL A 186 -7.45 5.10 -1.99
CA VAL A 186 -7.22 6.21 -1.03
C VAL A 186 -8.01 7.46 -1.44
N GLN A 187 -7.95 7.84 -2.71
CA GLN A 187 -8.69 9.00 -3.22
C GLN A 187 -10.20 8.82 -3.09
N TYR A 188 -10.71 7.63 -3.41
CA TYR A 188 -12.14 7.30 -3.31
C TYR A 188 -12.63 7.38 -1.86
N CYS A 189 -11.91 6.77 -0.90
CA CYS A 189 -12.26 6.85 0.52
C CYS A 189 -12.32 8.31 1.02
N ARG A 190 -11.33 9.12 0.65
CA ARG A 190 -11.31 10.55 0.99
C ARG A 190 -12.46 11.32 0.33
N TYR A 191 -12.86 10.95 -0.87
CA TYR A 191 -14.01 11.57 -1.53
C TYR A 191 -15.29 11.27 -0.76
N GLN A 192 -15.53 10.00 -0.38
CA GLN A 192 -16.71 9.61 0.39
C GLN A 192 -16.78 10.34 1.73
N GLU A 193 -15.67 10.39 2.47
CA GLU A 193 -15.56 11.09 3.75
C GLU A 193 -15.94 12.57 3.64
N ARG A 194 -15.46 13.27 2.59
CA ARG A 194 -15.85 14.68 2.35
C ARG A 194 -17.34 14.82 2.04
N GLN A 195 -17.96 13.86 1.36
CA GLN A 195 -19.41 13.92 1.08
C GLN A 195 -20.23 13.68 2.35
N GLU A 196 -19.82 12.72 3.18
CA GLU A 196 -20.43 12.45 4.49
C GLU A 196 -20.35 13.69 5.38
N GLU A 197 -19.19 14.34 5.44
CA GLU A 197 -19.02 15.56 6.23
C GLU A 197 -19.90 16.71 5.73
N LYS A 198 -19.97 16.92 4.41
CA LYS A 198 -20.86 17.92 3.80
C LYS A 198 -22.33 17.65 4.14
N LYS A 199 -22.76 16.39 4.10
CA LYS A 199 -24.11 15.99 4.47
C LYS A 199 -24.38 16.28 5.95
N ARG A 200 -23.47 15.88 6.84
CA ARG A 200 -23.55 16.16 8.29
C ARG A 200 -23.63 17.66 8.59
N ARG A 201 -22.81 18.49 7.94
CA ARG A 201 -22.85 19.96 8.09
C ARG A 201 -24.17 20.55 7.60
N ARG A 202 -24.77 20.02 6.52
CA ARG A 202 -26.09 20.45 6.03
C ARG A 202 -27.21 20.08 7.00
N GLU A 203 -27.18 18.88 7.56
CA GLU A 203 -28.15 18.41 8.55
C GLU A 203 -28.07 19.21 9.86
N GLN A 204 -26.86 19.49 10.35
CA GLN A 204 -26.64 20.37 11.50
C GLN A 204 -27.20 21.78 11.27
N ARG A 205 -26.99 22.36 10.07
CA ARG A 205 -27.56 23.67 9.71
C ARG A 205 -29.09 23.65 9.65
N ARG A 206 -29.71 22.57 9.16
CA ARG A 206 -31.17 22.41 9.15
C ARG A 206 -31.73 22.31 10.57
N THR A 207 -31.10 21.51 11.41
CA THR A 207 -31.48 21.33 12.82
C THR A 207 -31.38 22.65 13.61
N MET A 208 -30.27 23.39 13.45
CA MET A 208 -30.10 24.70 14.09
C MET A 208 -31.13 25.74 13.61
N LYS A 209 -31.55 25.70 12.34
CA LYS A 209 -32.62 26.57 11.84
C LYS A 209 -33.98 26.20 12.42
N GLN A 210 -34.29 24.91 12.56
CA GLN A 210 -35.53 24.43 13.18
C GLN A 210 -35.59 24.78 14.67
N GLN A 211 -34.46 24.80 15.37
CA GLN A 211 -34.37 25.24 16.77
C GLN A 211 -34.45 26.78 16.95
N LYS A 212 -34.34 27.57 15.87
CA LYS A 212 -34.25 29.05 15.90
C LYS A 212 -35.51 29.80 15.39
N SER A 213 -36.71 29.23 15.40
CA SER A 213 -37.94 30.01 15.08
C SER A 213 -39.19 29.49 15.78
N PRO A 214 -40.13 30.36 16.21
CA PRO A 214 -39.94 31.60 16.98
C PRO A 214 -40.72 31.57 18.31
N LYS A 215 -40.10 31.98 19.43
CA LYS A 215 -40.82 32.33 20.67
C LYS A 215 -40.71 33.81 21.08
N ASP A 216 -40.09 34.65 20.26
CA ASP A 216 -40.03 36.10 20.48
C ASP A 216 -40.58 36.81 19.25
N THR A 217 -41.90 36.93 19.19
CA THR A 217 -42.57 37.93 18.33
C THR A 217 -43.84 38.39 19.02
N GLU A 218 -43.70 38.89 20.24
CA GLU A 218 -44.66 39.84 20.79
C GLU A 218 -43.90 41.03 21.38
N GLU A 219 -44.43 42.21 21.05
CA GLU A 219 -44.15 43.55 21.56
C GLU A 219 -43.07 44.40 20.86
N GLY A 220 -43.57 45.48 20.22
CA GLY A 220 -42.87 46.77 20.22
C GLY A 220 -42.64 47.42 18.87
N GLU A 221 -43.70 47.91 18.22
CA GLU A 221 -43.58 49.01 17.27
C GLU A 221 -42.94 50.24 17.97
N GLY A 222 -41.93 50.86 17.35
CA GLY A 222 -41.43 52.13 17.88
C GLY A 222 -40.10 52.65 17.33
N GLN A 223 -40.21 53.54 16.33
CA GLN A 223 -39.32 54.69 16.06
C GLN A 223 -37.91 54.48 15.48
N LYS A 224 -37.79 55.01 14.25
CA LYS A 224 -36.56 55.44 13.60
C LYS A 224 -35.89 56.58 14.39
N SER A 225 -34.57 56.53 14.56
CA SER A 225 -33.73 57.71 14.69
C SER A 225 -32.31 57.44 14.19
N ALA A 226 -31.82 58.35 13.36
CA ALA A 226 -30.47 58.35 12.80
C ALA A 226 -29.46 58.88 13.83
N ARG A 227 -28.24 58.32 13.86
CA ARG A 227 -27.08 59.09 14.36
C ARG A 227 -25.75 58.64 13.74
N TYR A 228 -25.04 59.67 13.27
CA TYR A 228 -23.69 59.71 12.73
C TYR A 228 -22.61 59.39 13.79
N GLY A 229 -21.53 58.73 13.33
CA GLY A 229 -20.13 58.97 13.72
C GLY A 229 -19.58 58.21 14.93
N LYS A 230 -18.52 57.40 14.74
CA LYS A 230 -17.11 57.79 14.94
C LYS A 230 -16.18 56.60 14.66
N VAL A 231 -15.08 56.88 13.95
CA VAL A 231 -13.92 56.00 13.73
C VAL A 231 -13.08 55.98 15.01
N GLU A 232 -12.62 54.80 15.43
CA GLU A 232 -11.37 54.67 16.18
C GLU A 232 -10.69 53.32 15.86
N LEU A 233 -9.37 53.42 15.68
CA LEU A 233 -8.45 52.43 15.14
C LEU A 233 -7.44 52.08 16.24
N SER A 234 -7.24 50.80 16.54
CA SER A 234 -6.01 50.15 17.06
C SER A 234 -6.43 48.80 17.68
N SER A 235 -5.67 47.71 17.70
CA SER A 235 -4.37 47.29 17.16
C SER A 235 -4.25 45.78 17.45
N GLY A 236 -3.51 45.03 16.62
CA GLY A 236 -2.87 43.71 16.87
C GLY A 236 -3.76 42.55 17.38
N VAL A 237 -3.67 41.31 16.90
CA VAL A 237 -2.50 40.54 16.46
C VAL A 237 -2.99 39.46 15.50
N THR A 238 -2.25 39.25 14.43
CA THR A 238 -2.42 38.16 13.46
C THR A 238 -2.23 36.81 14.16
N GLU A 239 -3.28 36.01 14.27
CA GLU A 239 -3.12 34.58 14.54
C GLU A 239 -2.63 33.87 13.28
N ASP A 240 -1.32 33.66 13.32
CA ASP A 240 -0.51 32.80 12.50
C ASP A 240 -1.16 31.41 12.35
N TYR A 241 -1.83 31.16 11.23
CA TYR A 241 -2.28 29.82 10.82
C TYR A 241 -1.11 29.03 10.20
N SER A 242 0.03 29.02 10.90
CA SER A 242 1.14 28.11 10.66
C SER A 242 0.78 26.72 11.18
N SER A 243 0.02 25.99 10.39
CA SER A 243 0.13 24.52 10.32
C SER A 243 -0.33 24.00 8.96
N GLN A 244 0.24 24.56 7.89
CA GLN A 244 0.35 23.84 6.62
C GLN A 244 1.42 22.74 6.75
N VAL A 245 1.24 21.83 7.70
CA VAL A 245 1.78 20.48 7.53
C VAL A 245 0.73 19.78 6.69
N VAL A 246 1.04 19.56 5.42
CA VAL A 246 0.19 18.79 4.52
C VAL A 246 -0.06 17.42 5.16
N ARG A 247 -1.17 17.29 5.87
CA ARG A 247 -1.67 16.04 6.43
C ARG A 247 -2.05 15.14 5.26
N TRP A 248 -1.13 14.23 4.94
CA TRP A 248 -1.43 13.02 4.19
C TRP A 248 -2.01 11.96 5.11
#